data_AF-A0A2V4NED7-F1
#
_entry.id   AF-A0A2V4NED7-F1
#
_cell.length_a   1.000
_cell.length_b   1.000
_cell.length_c   1.000
_cell.angle_alpha   90.00
_cell.angle_beta   90.00
_cell.angle_gamma   90.00
#
_symmetry.space_group_name_H-M   'P 1'
#
loop_
_entity.id
_entity.type
_entity.pdbx_description
1 polymer ?
#
loop_
_entity_poly.entity_id
_entity_poly.type
_entity_poly.pdbx_seq_one_letter_code
_entity_poly.pdbx_strand_id
1 'polypeptide(L)'
;MNLFTQIRTLVIETLNAMQAEGALPEGLDFANVAVEPPRDPLHGDMATNAAMVLAKPAKMKPRDIADALATRLGNDPRVVSAEVAGPGFLNLRLDADLWHGVLRTALKQGTAYGRSDMGQNKRVNVEYVSANPTGPMHVGHTRGAVFGDALASLLDYVGYDVTREYYINDGGAQVDVLARSVYLRYLEAHGQEVAFPEGTYPGEYLVEVGAALKDKVGGAYVDQPEEVWLQEVRVYSTDAMMDLIRGDLKALGVEMDVFYSEKSLYGTGRIEAALKALDAKGLIYRGTLEPPKGKLPEDWEPREQTLFKSTDYGDDVDRPVQKSDGGWTYFAPDIAYHFDKIERGFDMLIDVFGADHGGYVKRMKAAVAALSDNRVPLDVKLTQLVKLYKNGEPFKMSKRAGTFVTLRDVVDQVGRDVTRFHMLTRKNDAPLDFDFDKVMEQSKDNPVFYVNYANARVHSVLRKAAEAGMTFTDADLAAADLSGVTHEAELTLAKKIAEWPRLVEIAGRTNEPHRIAFYLYELASDFHALWNRGNDTPELRFLQEGNTDATSAKIALAKATSVVISAGLGILGVTPAKEMR
;
A
#
# COMPACT_ATOMS: atom_id res chain seq x y z
N MET A 1 -17.92 1.30 12.76
CA MET A 1 -19.28 1.30 12.16
C MET A 1 -19.14 1.70 10.71
N ASN A 2 -19.73 0.94 9.77
CA ASN A 2 -19.80 1.32 8.35
C ASN A 2 -21.28 1.59 8.02
N LEU A 3 -21.65 2.87 7.92
CA LEU A 3 -23.06 3.27 7.73
C LEU A 3 -23.62 2.75 6.40
N PHE A 4 -22.81 2.73 5.33
CA PHE A 4 -23.20 2.14 4.05
C PHE A 4 -23.51 0.65 4.17
N THR A 5 -22.72 -0.10 4.95
CA THR A 5 -23.02 -1.51 5.25
C THR A 5 -24.31 -1.66 6.05
N GLN A 6 -24.58 -0.79 7.03
CA GLN A 6 -25.84 -0.84 7.80
C GLN A 6 -27.07 -0.57 6.93
N ILE A 7 -27.00 0.43 6.05
CA ILE A 7 -28.10 0.73 5.12
C ILE A 7 -28.23 -0.38 4.07
N ARG A 8 -27.12 -0.98 3.60
CA ARG A 8 -27.16 -2.18 2.75
C ARG A 8 -27.85 -3.35 3.46
N THR A 9 -27.57 -3.57 4.75
CA THR A 9 -28.25 -4.59 5.55
C THR A 9 -29.75 -4.32 5.63
N LEU A 10 -30.17 -3.07 5.91
CA LEU A 10 -31.59 -2.69 5.87
C LEU A 10 -32.23 -2.97 4.51
N VAL A 11 -31.56 -2.63 3.40
CA VAL A 11 -32.04 -2.94 2.05
C VAL A 11 -32.22 -4.45 1.87
N ILE A 12 -31.26 -5.27 2.29
CA ILE A 12 -31.33 -6.73 2.21
C ILE A 12 -32.44 -7.31 3.09
N GLU A 13 -32.58 -6.84 4.33
CA GLU A 13 -33.67 -7.24 5.23
C GLU A 13 -35.04 -6.91 4.62
N THR A 14 -35.16 -5.74 4.00
CA THR A 14 -36.39 -5.32 3.30
C THR A 14 -36.68 -6.21 2.09
N LEU A 15 -35.66 -6.58 1.32
CA LEU A 15 -35.79 -7.52 0.19
C LEU A 15 -36.20 -8.92 0.65
N ASN A 16 -35.67 -9.41 1.77
CA ASN A 16 -36.08 -10.67 2.39
C ASN A 16 -37.55 -10.62 2.83
N ALA A 17 -37.99 -9.51 3.43
CA ALA A 17 -39.41 -9.32 3.79
C ALA A 17 -40.31 -9.32 2.54
N MET A 18 -39.86 -8.68 1.44
CA MET A 18 -40.58 -8.74 0.16
C MET A 18 -40.69 -10.16 -0.39
N GLN A 19 -39.68 -11.02 -0.20
CA GLN A 19 -39.79 -12.44 -0.55
C GLN A 19 -40.83 -13.18 0.30
N ALA A 20 -40.78 -13.00 1.62
CA ALA A 20 -41.72 -13.63 2.56
C ALA A 20 -43.19 -13.22 2.32
N GLU A 21 -43.40 -12.00 1.85
CA GLU A 21 -44.72 -11.46 1.49
C GLU A 21 -45.19 -11.84 0.07
N GLY A 22 -44.36 -12.54 -0.71
CA GLY A 22 -44.65 -12.90 -2.10
C GLY A 22 -44.54 -11.74 -3.10
N ALA A 23 -43.99 -10.60 -2.68
CA ALA A 23 -43.72 -9.44 -3.54
C ALA A 23 -42.44 -9.62 -4.38
N LEU A 24 -41.53 -10.52 -3.97
CA LEU A 24 -40.38 -10.98 -4.76
C LEU A 24 -40.33 -12.52 -4.76
N PRO A 25 -39.81 -13.16 -5.83
CA PRO A 25 -39.56 -14.60 -5.83
C PRO A 25 -38.53 -15.00 -4.77
N GLU A 26 -38.72 -16.16 -4.13
CA GLU A 26 -37.72 -16.76 -3.24
C GLU A 26 -36.45 -17.17 -3.99
N GLY A 27 -35.33 -17.29 -3.26
CA GLY A 27 -34.07 -17.82 -3.78
C GLY A 27 -33.24 -16.85 -4.65
N LEU A 28 -33.57 -15.55 -4.65
CA LEU A 28 -32.75 -14.53 -5.30
C LEU A 28 -31.40 -14.34 -4.57
N ASP A 29 -30.34 -14.11 -5.36
CA ASP A 29 -29.02 -13.76 -4.85
C ASP A 29 -28.87 -12.25 -4.67
N PHE A 30 -28.54 -11.82 -3.45
CA PHE A 30 -28.34 -10.41 -3.09
C PHE A 30 -26.87 -9.98 -3.05
N ALA A 31 -25.92 -10.83 -3.45
CA ALA A 31 -24.49 -10.52 -3.41
C ALA A 31 -24.14 -9.20 -4.15
N ASN A 32 -24.78 -8.97 -5.31
CA ASN A 32 -24.55 -7.79 -6.16
C ASN A 32 -25.37 -6.55 -5.77
N VAL A 33 -26.18 -6.62 -4.72
CA VAL A 33 -26.88 -5.45 -4.19
C VAL A 33 -25.86 -4.56 -3.48
N ALA A 34 -25.79 -3.30 -3.90
CA ALA A 34 -24.89 -2.29 -3.38
C ALA A 34 -25.68 -1.09 -2.84
N VAL A 35 -25.08 -0.41 -1.86
CA VAL A 35 -25.49 0.90 -1.37
C VAL A 35 -24.25 1.79 -1.39
N GLU A 36 -24.29 2.88 -2.15
CA GLU A 36 -23.14 3.73 -2.44
C GLU A 36 -23.56 5.22 -2.44
N PRO A 37 -22.62 6.17 -2.32
CA PRO A 37 -22.94 7.57 -2.57
C PRO A 37 -23.51 7.75 -3.99
N PRO A 38 -24.56 8.57 -4.18
CA PRO A 38 -25.05 8.85 -5.52
C PRO A 38 -24.00 9.63 -6.33
N ARG A 39 -24.02 9.46 -7.65
CA ARG A 39 -23.13 10.21 -8.55
C ARG A 39 -23.36 11.72 -8.50
N ASP A 40 -24.61 12.11 -8.33
CA ASP A 40 -25.02 13.50 -8.13
C ASP A 40 -25.48 13.65 -6.67
N PRO A 41 -24.81 14.49 -5.86
CA PRO A 41 -25.23 14.76 -4.48
C PRO A 41 -26.67 15.28 -4.35
N LEU A 42 -27.23 15.89 -5.41
CA LEU A 42 -28.63 16.32 -5.42
C LEU A 42 -29.62 15.16 -5.39
N HIS A 43 -29.19 13.94 -5.73
CA HIS A 43 -30.04 12.76 -5.70
C HIS A 43 -30.26 12.21 -4.29
N GLY A 44 -29.52 12.65 -3.27
CA GLY A 44 -29.71 12.22 -1.89
C GLY A 44 -28.38 11.84 -1.25
N ASP A 45 -28.45 11.00 -0.22
CA ASP A 45 -27.28 10.63 0.59
C ASP A 45 -26.68 9.28 0.19
N MET A 46 -27.54 8.34 -0.19
CA MET A 46 -27.15 7.02 -0.66
C MET A 46 -28.04 6.59 -1.82
N ALA A 47 -27.53 5.69 -2.65
CA ALA A 47 -28.30 5.06 -3.71
C ALA A 47 -28.08 3.54 -3.70
N THR A 48 -29.13 2.78 -4.00
CA THR A 48 -29.05 1.34 -4.20
C THR A 48 -29.39 0.93 -5.63
N ASN A 49 -28.63 -0.05 -6.14
CA ASN A 49 -28.86 -0.71 -7.42
C ASN A 49 -29.76 -1.95 -7.30
N ALA A 50 -30.33 -2.23 -6.12
CA ALA A 50 -31.03 -3.48 -5.82
C ALA A 50 -32.03 -3.90 -6.90
N ALA A 51 -32.92 -3.00 -7.30
CA ALA A 51 -33.94 -3.31 -8.29
C ALA A 51 -33.35 -3.62 -9.68
N MET A 52 -32.25 -2.95 -10.06
CA MET A 52 -31.56 -3.18 -11.34
C MET A 52 -30.93 -4.58 -11.40
N VAL A 53 -30.29 -5.01 -10.31
CA VAL A 53 -29.60 -6.32 -10.27
C VAL A 53 -30.58 -7.48 -10.10
N LEU A 54 -31.73 -7.24 -9.47
CA LEU A 54 -32.73 -8.29 -9.19
C LEU A 54 -33.82 -8.43 -10.26
N ALA A 55 -34.04 -7.43 -11.11
CA ALA A 55 -35.11 -7.47 -12.12
C ALA A 55 -35.07 -8.71 -13.03
N LYS A 56 -33.90 -9.03 -13.60
CA LYS A 56 -33.73 -10.17 -14.51
C LYS A 56 -34.00 -11.52 -13.81
N PRO A 57 -33.35 -11.86 -12.67
CA PRO A 57 -33.62 -13.12 -12.00
C PRO A 57 -35.04 -13.21 -11.43
N ALA A 58 -35.63 -12.09 -11.00
CA ALA A 58 -37.01 -12.03 -10.52
C ALA A 58 -38.06 -12.09 -11.64
N LYS A 59 -37.67 -11.94 -12.92
CA LYS A 59 -38.58 -11.78 -14.07
C LYS A 59 -39.59 -10.65 -13.89
N MET A 60 -39.18 -9.57 -13.24
CA MET A 60 -39.99 -8.38 -12.96
C MET A 60 -39.37 -7.15 -13.61
N LYS A 61 -40.17 -6.08 -13.76
CA LYS A 61 -39.63 -4.80 -14.20
C LYS A 61 -38.82 -4.18 -13.04
N PRO A 62 -37.64 -3.59 -13.30
CA PRO A 62 -36.86 -2.97 -12.22
C PRO A 62 -37.65 -1.86 -11.51
N ARG A 63 -38.47 -1.10 -12.24
CA ARG A 63 -39.33 -0.07 -11.64
C ARG A 63 -40.29 -0.63 -10.58
N ASP A 64 -40.95 -1.76 -10.86
CA ASP A 64 -41.90 -2.38 -9.94
C ASP A 64 -41.21 -2.84 -8.64
N ILE A 65 -39.99 -3.40 -8.76
CA ILE A 65 -39.18 -3.76 -7.59
C ILE A 65 -38.76 -2.51 -6.81
N ALA A 66 -38.32 -1.47 -7.52
CA ALA A 66 -37.83 -0.23 -6.91
C ALA A 66 -38.94 0.51 -6.15
N ASP A 67 -40.14 0.64 -6.72
CA ASP A 67 -41.28 1.31 -6.09
C ASP A 67 -41.75 0.54 -4.83
N ALA A 68 -41.79 -0.79 -4.90
CA ALA A 68 -42.14 -1.64 -3.77
C ALA A 68 -41.09 -1.61 -2.64
N LEU A 69 -39.81 -1.52 -2.99
CA LEU A 69 -38.70 -1.35 -2.05
C LEU A 69 -38.73 0.05 -1.42
N ALA A 70 -38.96 1.10 -2.23
CA ALA A 70 -39.03 2.48 -1.78
C ALA A 70 -40.10 2.70 -0.70
N THR A 71 -41.28 2.12 -0.91
CA THR A 71 -42.40 2.22 0.03
C THR A 71 -42.05 1.61 1.40
N ARG A 72 -41.34 0.47 1.41
CA ARG A 72 -40.95 -0.21 2.66
C ARG A 72 -39.81 0.53 3.37
N LEU A 73 -38.80 0.97 2.61
CA LEU A 73 -37.69 1.73 3.17
C LEU A 73 -38.15 3.08 3.75
N GLY A 74 -39.13 3.74 3.12
CA GLY A 74 -39.72 4.98 3.64
C GLY A 74 -40.49 4.83 4.96
N ASN A 75 -40.76 3.60 5.41
CA ASN A 75 -41.34 3.35 6.74
C ASN A 75 -40.27 3.18 7.83
N ASP A 76 -38.99 3.07 7.47
CA ASP A 76 -37.90 3.00 8.44
C ASP A 76 -37.56 4.41 8.93
N PRO A 77 -37.49 4.65 10.26
CA PRO A 77 -37.25 5.98 10.81
C PRO A 77 -35.87 6.56 10.43
N ARG A 78 -34.94 5.74 9.93
CA ARG A 78 -33.63 6.19 9.46
C ARG A 78 -33.69 6.83 8.07
N VAL A 79 -34.75 6.62 7.31
CA VAL A 79 -34.90 7.06 5.91
C VAL A 79 -35.96 8.17 5.86
N VAL A 80 -35.53 9.38 5.52
CA VAL A 80 -36.41 10.55 5.33
C VAL A 80 -37.19 10.45 4.02
N SER A 81 -36.53 10.02 2.94
CA SER A 81 -37.20 9.72 1.68
C SER A 81 -36.48 8.64 0.89
N ALA A 82 -37.26 7.87 0.12
CA ALA A 82 -36.76 6.87 -0.82
C ALA A 82 -37.40 7.12 -2.20
N GLU A 83 -36.59 7.57 -3.17
CA GLU A 83 -37.07 8.07 -4.46
C GLU A 83 -36.50 7.26 -5.63
N VAL A 84 -37.40 6.76 -6.49
CA VAL A 84 -37.00 5.94 -7.64
C VAL A 84 -36.63 6.81 -8.83
N ALA A 85 -35.35 6.76 -9.21
CA ALA A 85 -34.78 7.44 -10.36
C ALA A 85 -34.64 6.52 -11.58
N GLY A 86 -34.94 7.08 -12.76
CA GLY A 86 -34.78 6.41 -14.04
C GLY A 86 -35.44 5.01 -14.08
N PRO A 87 -34.73 3.98 -14.57
CA PRO A 87 -35.30 2.65 -14.76
C PRO A 87 -35.48 1.85 -13.46
N GLY A 88 -34.91 2.28 -12.32
CA GLY A 88 -34.98 1.53 -11.06
C GLY A 88 -33.81 1.76 -10.10
N PHE A 89 -33.07 2.86 -10.19
CA PHE A 89 -32.17 3.26 -9.11
C PHE A 89 -32.99 3.84 -7.98
N LEU A 90 -32.67 3.48 -6.73
CA LEU A 90 -33.38 4.01 -5.58
C LEU A 90 -32.46 4.91 -4.77
N ASN A 91 -32.76 6.19 -4.73
CA ASN A 91 -32.02 7.18 -3.96
C ASN A 91 -32.66 7.35 -2.58
N LEU A 92 -31.84 7.50 -1.56
CA LEU A 92 -32.23 7.58 -0.16
C LEU A 92 -31.74 8.89 0.44
N ARG A 93 -32.62 9.59 1.15
CA ARG A 93 -32.27 10.65 2.11
C ARG A 93 -32.37 10.09 3.51
N LEU A 94 -31.33 10.32 4.30
CA LEU A 94 -31.21 9.75 5.63
C LEU A 94 -31.48 10.79 6.69
N ASP A 95 -31.95 10.32 7.85
CA ASP A 95 -32.16 11.18 9.00
C ASP A 95 -30.82 11.74 9.51
N ALA A 96 -30.85 13.00 9.99
CA ALA A 96 -29.65 13.71 10.41
C ALA A 96 -28.93 13.03 11.59
N ASP A 97 -29.68 12.34 12.46
CA ASP A 97 -29.15 11.66 13.63
C ASP A 97 -28.18 10.52 13.25
N LEU A 98 -28.33 9.94 12.04
CA LEU A 98 -27.37 8.95 11.55
C LEU A 98 -25.98 9.56 11.35
N TRP A 99 -25.90 10.79 10.84
CA TRP A 99 -24.63 11.49 10.66
C TRP A 99 -24.01 11.84 12.01
N HIS A 100 -24.82 12.24 12.99
CA HIS A 100 -24.37 12.45 14.36
C HIS A 100 -23.83 11.16 14.98
N GLY A 101 -24.51 10.03 14.75
CA GLY A 101 -24.06 8.70 15.16
C GLY A 101 -22.69 8.31 14.58
N VAL A 102 -22.41 8.71 13.34
CA VAL A 102 -21.08 8.56 12.72
C VAL A 102 -20.02 9.33 13.49
N LEU A 103 -20.27 10.61 13.80
CA LEU A 103 -19.31 11.44 14.56
C LEU A 103 -19.04 10.84 15.94
N ARG A 104 -20.10 10.45 16.68
CA ARG A 104 -19.96 9.79 18.00
C ARG A 104 -19.15 8.51 17.90
N THR A 105 -19.36 7.72 16.84
CA THR A 105 -18.63 6.46 16.65
C THR A 105 -17.16 6.71 16.34
N ALA A 106 -16.85 7.68 15.48
CA ALA A 106 -15.48 8.06 15.18
C ALA A 106 -14.73 8.51 16.44
N LEU A 107 -15.36 9.34 17.28
CA LEU A 107 -14.78 9.79 18.54
C LEU A 107 -14.55 8.65 19.54
N LYS A 108 -15.52 7.73 19.69
CA LYS A 108 -15.39 6.57 20.58
C LYS A 108 -14.31 5.58 20.14
N GLN A 109 -14.16 5.37 18.83
CA GLN A 109 -13.21 4.40 18.28
C GLN A 109 -11.81 4.99 18.07
N GLY A 110 -11.67 6.32 18.02
CA GLY A 110 -10.41 6.98 17.70
C GLY A 110 -9.87 6.46 16.36
N THR A 111 -8.55 6.23 16.27
CA THR A 111 -7.90 5.75 15.04
C THR A 111 -8.32 4.35 14.60
N ALA A 112 -9.06 3.60 15.44
CA ALA A 112 -9.68 2.35 15.05
C ALA A 112 -10.98 2.55 14.23
N TYR A 113 -11.51 3.77 14.13
CA TYR A 113 -12.66 4.05 13.26
C TYR A 113 -12.30 3.80 11.80
N GLY A 114 -13.02 2.87 11.17
CA GLY A 114 -12.78 2.42 9.81
C GLY A 114 -12.01 1.10 9.71
N ARG A 115 -11.44 0.59 10.82
CA ARG A 115 -10.93 -0.78 10.85
C ARG A 115 -12.05 -1.77 10.53
N SER A 116 -11.72 -2.82 9.81
CA SER A 116 -12.65 -3.89 9.45
C SER A 116 -12.00 -5.25 9.63
N ASP A 117 -12.83 -6.28 9.70
CA ASP A 117 -12.45 -7.69 9.72
C ASP A 117 -12.53 -8.32 8.31
N MET A 118 -12.53 -7.51 7.25
CA MET A 118 -12.70 -7.96 5.87
C MET A 118 -11.69 -9.04 5.46
N GLY A 119 -10.45 -8.95 5.93
CA GLY A 119 -9.39 -9.92 5.69
C GLY A 119 -9.57 -11.25 6.43
N GLN A 120 -10.42 -11.30 7.47
CA GLN A 120 -10.73 -12.50 8.26
C GLN A 120 -9.47 -13.25 8.74
N ASN A 121 -8.41 -12.53 9.10
CA ASN A 121 -7.09 -13.05 9.48
C ASN A 121 -6.43 -13.95 8.43
N LYS A 122 -6.82 -13.83 7.15
CA LYS A 122 -6.08 -14.49 6.07
C LYS A 122 -4.64 -14.00 6.07
N ARG A 123 -3.71 -14.94 5.92
CA ARG A 123 -2.27 -14.69 6.01
C ARG A 123 -1.78 -14.17 4.66
N VAL A 124 -1.21 -12.98 4.64
CA VAL A 124 -0.71 -12.33 3.42
C VAL A 124 0.78 -12.05 3.55
N ASN A 125 1.56 -12.52 2.57
CA ASN A 125 2.95 -12.10 2.42
C ASN A 125 3.01 -10.89 1.49
N VAL A 126 3.59 -9.79 1.94
CA VAL A 126 3.89 -8.62 1.11
C VAL A 126 5.40 -8.50 0.99
N GLU A 127 5.93 -8.89 -0.16
CA GLU A 127 7.35 -8.74 -0.49
C GLU A 127 7.61 -7.42 -1.21
N TYR A 128 8.57 -6.65 -0.74
CA TYR A 128 8.91 -5.37 -1.35
C TYR A 128 10.37 -4.96 -1.06
N VAL A 129 10.85 -4.00 -1.87
CA VAL A 129 12.24 -3.54 -1.92
C VAL A 129 13.18 -4.54 -2.58
N SER A 130 13.45 -5.67 -1.92
CA SER A 130 14.29 -6.80 -2.39
C SER A 130 15.49 -6.35 -3.25
N ALA A 131 16.20 -5.30 -2.81
CA ALA A 131 17.33 -4.74 -3.54
C ALA A 131 18.57 -5.61 -3.31
N ASN A 132 19.45 -5.66 -4.31
CA ASN A 132 20.69 -6.42 -4.16
C ASN A 132 21.55 -5.82 -3.03
N PRO A 133 22.18 -6.64 -2.17
CA PRO A 133 22.94 -6.17 -1.02
C PRO A 133 24.33 -5.69 -1.44
N THR A 134 24.40 -4.80 -2.42
CA THR A 134 25.65 -4.35 -3.04
C THR A 134 25.94 -2.86 -2.80
N GLY A 135 25.10 -2.17 -2.03
CA GLY A 135 25.27 -0.75 -1.72
C GLY A 135 24.04 -0.11 -1.08
N PRO A 136 24.09 1.20 -0.80
CA PRO A 136 22.98 1.93 -0.21
C PRO A 136 21.75 1.96 -1.12
N MET A 137 20.59 2.17 -0.52
CA MET A 137 19.36 2.32 -1.29
C MET A 137 19.35 3.64 -2.05
N HIS A 138 18.87 3.64 -3.29
CA HIS A 138 18.65 4.85 -4.09
C HIS A 138 17.17 5.20 -4.23
N VAL A 139 16.88 6.42 -4.70
CA VAL A 139 15.51 6.92 -4.90
C VAL A 139 14.58 5.98 -5.68
N GLY A 140 15.12 5.20 -6.62
CA GLY A 140 14.36 4.21 -7.38
C GLY A 140 13.72 3.13 -6.50
N HIS A 141 14.31 2.80 -5.35
CA HIS A 141 13.78 1.85 -4.39
C HIS A 141 12.76 2.50 -3.43
N THR A 142 12.86 3.81 -3.20
CA THR A 142 12.04 4.54 -2.22
C THR A 142 10.56 4.37 -2.48
N ARG A 143 10.12 4.45 -3.73
CA ARG A 143 8.70 4.32 -4.06
C ARG A 143 8.16 2.92 -3.78
N GLY A 144 8.92 1.88 -4.15
CA GLY A 144 8.59 0.49 -3.83
C GLY A 144 8.52 0.25 -2.33
N ALA A 145 9.47 0.82 -1.58
CA ALA A 145 9.50 0.77 -0.12
C ALA A 145 8.25 1.39 0.52
N VAL A 146 7.91 2.62 0.15
CA VAL A 146 6.72 3.32 0.68
C VAL A 146 5.43 2.61 0.28
N PHE A 147 5.31 2.21 -1.00
CA PHE A 147 4.11 1.55 -1.47
C PHE A 147 3.87 0.22 -0.77
N GLY A 148 4.89 -0.63 -0.68
CA GLY A 148 4.80 -1.94 -0.03
C GLY A 148 4.42 -1.83 1.44
N ASP A 149 5.07 -0.93 2.18
CA ASP A 149 4.79 -0.72 3.59
C ASP A 149 3.39 -0.11 3.86
N ALA A 150 2.95 0.85 3.03
CA ALA A 150 1.60 1.41 3.13
C ALA A 150 0.53 0.39 2.74
N LEU A 151 0.79 -0.48 1.75
CA LEU A 151 -0.10 -1.57 1.39
C LEU A 151 -0.20 -2.60 2.53
N ALA A 152 0.94 -3.01 3.10
CA ALA A 152 0.97 -3.93 4.23
C ALA A 152 0.17 -3.38 5.43
N SER A 153 0.37 -2.09 5.74
CA SER A 153 -0.36 -1.41 6.83
C SER A 153 -1.86 -1.25 6.53
N LEU A 154 -2.23 -1.03 5.28
CA LEU A 154 -3.64 -1.00 4.85
C LEU A 154 -4.31 -2.38 4.99
N LEU A 155 -3.62 -3.44 4.60
CA LEU A 155 -4.12 -4.82 4.71
C LEU A 155 -4.31 -5.24 6.17
N ASP A 156 -3.35 -4.92 7.04
CA ASP A 156 -3.48 -5.10 8.50
C ASP A 156 -4.71 -4.34 9.03
N TYR A 157 -4.89 -3.08 8.61
CA TYR A 157 -6.01 -2.25 9.04
C TYR A 157 -7.40 -2.79 8.63
N VAL A 158 -7.47 -3.59 7.55
CA VAL A 158 -8.70 -4.26 7.10
C VAL A 158 -8.75 -5.75 7.49
N GLY A 159 -7.91 -6.19 8.42
CA GLY A 159 -8.05 -7.47 9.12
C GLY A 159 -7.36 -8.65 8.46
N TYR A 160 -6.30 -8.44 7.67
CA TYR A 160 -5.38 -9.49 7.22
C TYR A 160 -4.26 -9.70 8.25
N ASP A 161 -3.72 -10.92 8.32
CA ASP A 161 -2.49 -11.23 9.05
C ASP A 161 -1.29 -11.04 8.11
N VAL A 162 -0.61 -9.90 8.21
CA VAL A 162 0.37 -9.45 7.22
C VAL A 162 1.80 -9.75 7.66
N THR A 163 2.58 -10.34 6.76
CA THR A 163 4.04 -10.46 6.88
C THR A 163 4.72 -9.57 5.83
N ARG A 164 5.55 -8.63 6.28
CA ARG A 164 6.46 -7.81 5.46
C ARG A 164 7.75 -8.59 5.23
N GLU A 165 8.07 -8.87 3.98
CA GLU A 165 9.23 -9.68 3.63
C GLU A 165 10.17 -8.97 2.67
N TYR A 166 11.47 -9.15 2.90
CA TYR A 166 12.55 -8.68 2.03
C TYR A 166 13.34 -9.89 1.53
N TYR A 167 13.44 -10.05 0.21
CA TYR A 167 14.29 -11.08 -0.39
C TYR A 167 15.71 -10.53 -0.62
N ILE A 168 16.71 -11.16 -0.01
CA ILE A 168 18.12 -10.82 -0.16
C ILE A 168 18.71 -11.64 -1.30
N ASN A 169 19.08 -10.97 -2.38
CA ASN A 169 19.78 -11.57 -3.52
C ASN A 169 21.28 -11.74 -3.22
N ASP A 170 21.59 -12.66 -2.28
CA ASP A 170 22.95 -12.98 -1.82
C ASP A 170 23.49 -14.32 -2.39
N GLY A 171 22.79 -14.88 -3.38
CA GLY A 171 23.18 -16.11 -4.08
C GLY A 171 24.06 -15.89 -5.31
N GLY A 172 23.99 -14.71 -5.94
CA GLY A 172 24.62 -14.43 -7.24
C GLY A 172 26.10 -13.99 -7.20
N ALA A 173 26.69 -13.80 -8.38
CA ALA A 173 28.09 -13.38 -8.53
C ALA A 173 28.35 -11.92 -8.09
N GLN A 174 27.32 -11.08 -7.99
CA GLN A 174 27.47 -9.67 -7.60
C GLN A 174 27.99 -9.51 -6.17
N VAL A 175 27.66 -10.42 -5.26
CA VAL A 175 28.20 -10.38 -3.89
C VAL A 175 29.67 -10.80 -3.84
N ASP A 176 30.16 -11.59 -4.80
CA ASP A 176 31.59 -11.87 -4.91
C ASP A 176 32.34 -10.63 -5.42
N VAL A 177 31.75 -9.88 -6.34
CA VAL A 177 32.28 -8.58 -6.80
C VAL A 177 32.30 -7.57 -5.65
N LEU A 178 31.26 -7.53 -4.82
CA LEU A 178 31.23 -6.73 -3.59
C LEU A 178 32.37 -7.14 -2.65
N ALA A 179 32.54 -8.44 -2.38
CA ALA A 179 33.59 -8.95 -1.52
C ALA A 179 34.98 -8.50 -2.00
N ARG A 180 35.26 -8.63 -3.30
CA ARG A 180 36.51 -8.13 -3.91
C ARG A 180 36.66 -6.62 -3.74
N SER A 181 35.57 -5.86 -3.87
CA SER A 181 35.59 -4.39 -3.69
C SER A 181 35.89 -3.98 -2.25
N VAL A 182 35.34 -4.70 -1.26
CA VAL A 182 35.65 -4.49 0.17
C VAL A 182 37.09 -4.90 0.47
N TYR A 183 37.58 -5.99 -0.13
CA TYR A 183 38.98 -6.40 0.01
C TYR A 183 39.94 -5.31 -0.50
N LEU A 184 39.64 -4.66 -1.63
CA LEU A 184 40.42 -3.50 -2.11
C LEU A 184 40.40 -2.34 -1.09
N ARG A 185 39.25 -2.01 -0.50
CA ARG A 185 39.18 -1.00 0.58
C ARG A 185 39.93 -1.43 1.85
N TYR A 186 39.98 -2.72 2.14
CA TYR A 186 40.79 -3.27 3.23
C TYR A 186 42.29 -3.09 3.00
N LEU A 187 42.77 -3.34 1.78
CA LEU A 187 44.18 -3.09 1.40
C LEU A 187 44.51 -1.59 1.44
N GLU A 188 43.60 -0.74 0.96
CA GLU A 188 43.71 0.73 1.06
C GLU A 188 43.84 1.18 2.53
N ALA A 189 43.04 0.60 3.43
CA ALA A 189 43.11 0.89 4.87
C ALA A 189 44.45 0.44 5.50
N HIS A 190 45.17 -0.51 4.89
CA HIS A 190 46.56 -0.88 5.24
C HIS A 190 47.62 0.02 4.59
N GLY A 191 47.21 1.08 3.89
CA GLY A 191 48.10 2.03 3.23
C GLY A 191 48.65 1.53 1.90
N GLN A 192 48.08 0.47 1.32
CA GLN A 192 48.45 0.03 -0.03
C GLN A 192 47.75 0.90 -1.08
N GLU A 193 48.45 1.18 -2.17
CA GLU A 193 47.85 1.81 -3.34
C GLU A 193 46.99 0.79 -4.08
N VAL A 194 45.69 1.06 -4.20
CA VAL A 194 44.73 0.16 -4.85
C VAL A 194 44.09 0.83 -6.07
N ALA A 195 43.99 0.07 -7.15
CA ALA A 195 43.17 0.45 -8.31
C ALA A 195 41.91 -0.41 -8.30
N PHE A 196 40.74 0.20 -8.54
CA PHE A 196 39.48 -0.51 -8.69
C PHE A 196 39.32 -0.98 -10.15
N PRO A 197 39.36 -2.30 -10.42
CA PRO A 197 39.13 -2.81 -11.76
C PRO A 197 37.73 -2.50 -12.27
N GLU A 198 37.57 -2.44 -13.60
CA GLU A 198 36.26 -2.28 -14.21
C GLU A 198 35.31 -3.39 -13.75
N GLY A 199 34.08 -3.01 -13.41
CA GLY A 199 33.06 -3.92 -12.90
C GLY A 199 33.04 -4.10 -11.37
N THR A 200 34.02 -3.56 -10.63
CA THR A 200 33.97 -3.50 -9.16
C THR A 200 33.12 -2.32 -8.65
N TYR A 201 32.90 -2.27 -7.34
CA TYR A 201 32.16 -1.19 -6.68
C TYR A 201 33.13 -0.21 -5.98
N PRO A 202 33.47 0.93 -6.60
CA PRO A 202 34.45 1.87 -6.04
C PRO A 202 33.82 2.88 -5.04
N GLY A 203 32.56 2.70 -4.65
CA GLY A 203 31.84 3.72 -3.87
C GLY A 203 32.48 4.04 -2.52
N GLU A 204 32.34 5.31 -2.09
CA GLU A 204 32.87 5.78 -0.80
C GLU A 204 32.22 5.06 0.40
N TYR A 205 30.98 4.58 0.24
CA TYR A 205 30.28 3.81 1.26
C TYR A 205 30.98 2.51 1.69
N LEU A 206 31.98 2.03 0.92
CA LEU A 206 32.78 0.86 1.28
C LEU A 206 34.08 1.19 2.05
N VAL A 207 34.47 2.48 2.14
CA VAL A 207 35.70 2.89 2.82
C VAL A 207 35.68 2.47 4.29
N GLU A 208 34.60 2.82 5.01
CA GLU A 208 34.43 2.45 6.41
C GLU A 208 34.31 0.93 6.60
N VAL A 209 33.72 0.22 5.63
CA VAL A 209 33.58 -1.24 5.65
C VAL A 209 34.95 -1.93 5.55
N GLY A 210 35.82 -1.46 4.65
CA GLY A 210 37.19 -1.95 4.51
C GLY A 210 38.06 -1.65 5.74
N ALA A 211 37.93 -0.45 6.32
CA ALA A 211 38.60 -0.09 7.56
C ALA A 211 38.13 -0.98 8.74
N ALA A 212 36.83 -1.19 8.88
CA ALA A 212 36.29 -2.08 9.91
C ALA A 212 36.71 -3.55 9.70
N LEU A 213 36.84 -3.99 8.44
CA LEU A 213 37.40 -5.32 8.14
C LEU A 213 38.86 -5.41 8.63
N LYS A 214 39.67 -4.38 8.39
CA LYS A 214 41.05 -4.29 8.88
C LYS A 214 41.10 -4.37 10.40
N ASP A 215 40.23 -3.66 11.10
CA ASP A 215 40.19 -3.71 12.57
C ASP A 215 39.79 -5.10 13.07
N LYS A 216 38.92 -5.82 12.35
CA LYS A 216 38.46 -7.16 12.70
C LYS A 216 39.54 -8.24 12.51
N VAL A 217 40.27 -8.22 11.38
CA VAL A 217 41.17 -9.33 10.98
C VAL A 217 42.65 -8.95 10.95
N GLY A 218 42.98 -7.70 11.27
CA GLY A 218 44.35 -7.19 11.17
C GLY A 218 44.91 -7.34 9.75
N GLY A 219 46.14 -7.86 9.65
CA GLY A 219 46.81 -8.14 8.37
C GLY A 219 46.57 -9.54 7.81
N ALA A 220 45.64 -10.32 8.35
CA ALA A 220 45.49 -11.75 8.04
C ALA A 220 45.24 -12.07 6.55
N TYR A 221 44.66 -11.13 5.79
CA TYR A 221 44.38 -11.32 4.37
C TYR A 221 45.35 -10.58 3.45
N VAL A 222 46.28 -9.77 3.99
CA VAL A 222 47.27 -9.06 3.18
C VAL A 222 48.16 -10.06 2.46
N ASP A 223 48.33 -9.86 1.15
CA ASP A 223 49.11 -10.71 0.23
C ASP A 223 48.66 -12.19 0.20
N GLN A 224 47.44 -12.49 0.68
CA GLN A 224 46.86 -13.83 0.62
C GLN A 224 46.07 -14.04 -0.67
N PRO A 225 46.05 -15.29 -1.19
CA PRO A 225 45.28 -15.62 -2.39
C PRO A 225 43.77 -15.54 -2.12
N GLU A 226 42.97 -15.35 -3.19
CA GLU A 226 41.52 -15.07 -3.10
C GLU A 226 40.75 -16.14 -2.32
N GLU A 227 41.16 -17.41 -2.41
CA GLU A 227 40.51 -18.54 -1.75
C GLU A 227 40.56 -18.45 -0.22
N VAL A 228 41.53 -17.70 0.33
CA VAL A 228 41.71 -17.54 1.79
C VAL A 228 40.68 -16.60 2.39
N TRP A 229 40.28 -15.56 1.65
CA TRP A 229 39.46 -14.47 2.21
C TRP A 229 38.09 -14.33 1.54
N LEU A 230 37.89 -14.80 0.30
CA LEU A 230 36.68 -14.49 -0.47
C LEU A 230 35.39 -14.85 0.25
N GLN A 231 35.28 -16.07 0.80
CA GLN A 231 34.04 -16.51 1.45
C GLN A 231 33.74 -15.76 2.74
N GLU A 232 34.76 -15.49 3.56
CA GLU A 232 34.61 -14.74 4.81
C GLU A 232 34.29 -13.28 4.54
N VAL A 233 35.00 -12.65 3.59
CA VAL A 233 34.78 -11.27 3.17
C VAL A 233 33.43 -11.13 2.47
N ARG A 234 32.96 -12.13 1.72
CA ARG A 234 31.63 -12.13 1.10
C ARG A 234 30.53 -12.05 2.15
N VAL A 235 30.56 -12.92 3.17
CA VAL A 235 29.59 -12.87 4.28
C VAL A 235 29.66 -11.53 4.99
N TYR A 236 30.87 -11.09 5.37
CA TYR A 236 31.07 -9.82 6.06
C TYR A 236 30.55 -8.61 5.26
N SER A 237 30.82 -8.58 3.95
CA SER A 237 30.42 -7.47 3.09
C SER A 237 28.91 -7.46 2.88
N THR A 238 28.28 -8.62 2.66
CA THR A 238 26.82 -8.73 2.55
C THR A 238 26.14 -8.28 3.84
N ASP A 239 26.63 -8.71 5.01
CA ASP A 239 26.07 -8.29 6.30
C ASP A 239 26.17 -6.77 6.49
N ALA A 240 27.33 -6.18 6.18
CA ALA A 240 27.53 -4.72 6.26
C ALA A 240 26.59 -3.95 5.32
N MET A 241 26.37 -4.43 4.09
CA MET A 241 25.42 -3.81 3.17
C MET A 241 23.98 -3.96 3.62
N MET A 242 23.62 -5.11 4.20
CA MET A 242 22.29 -5.31 4.78
C MET A 242 22.03 -4.40 5.98
N ASP A 243 23.04 -4.11 6.81
CA ASP A 243 22.92 -3.15 7.91
C ASP A 243 22.69 -1.73 7.40
N LEU A 244 23.38 -1.33 6.34
CA LEU A 244 23.14 -0.04 5.66
C LEU A 244 21.71 0.05 5.11
N ILE A 245 21.25 -0.99 4.41
CA ILE A 245 19.88 -1.08 3.86
C ILE A 245 18.84 -1.01 4.98
N ARG A 246 19.02 -1.75 6.08
CA ARG A 246 18.12 -1.69 7.24
C ARG A 246 18.08 -0.29 7.84
N GLY A 247 19.24 0.37 7.94
CA GLY A 247 19.34 1.76 8.38
C GLY A 247 18.51 2.70 7.50
N ASP A 248 18.62 2.57 6.17
CA ASP A 248 17.87 3.34 5.18
C ASP A 248 16.37 3.12 5.25
N LEU A 249 15.93 1.86 5.34
CA LEU A 249 14.52 1.52 5.53
C LEU A 249 13.98 2.11 6.83
N LYS A 250 14.72 1.99 7.93
CA LYS A 250 14.32 2.53 9.24
C LYS A 250 14.14 4.04 9.22
N ALA A 251 14.95 4.76 8.46
CA ALA A 251 14.82 6.21 8.30
C ALA A 251 13.56 6.60 7.54
N LEU A 252 13.16 5.78 6.58
CA LEU A 252 11.87 5.88 5.90
C LEU A 252 10.70 5.38 6.77
N GLY A 253 10.97 4.86 7.98
CA GLY A 253 9.97 4.27 8.87
C GLY A 253 9.44 2.92 8.37
N VAL A 254 10.24 2.17 7.61
CA VAL A 254 9.93 0.84 7.11
C VAL A 254 10.69 -0.19 7.95
N GLU A 255 9.97 -1.18 8.47
CA GLU A 255 10.52 -2.33 9.18
C GLU A 255 9.99 -3.61 8.53
N MET A 256 10.87 -4.61 8.35
CA MET A 256 10.52 -5.90 7.75
C MET A 256 10.39 -6.95 8.84
N ASP A 257 9.42 -7.86 8.70
CA ASP A 257 9.24 -8.98 9.63
C ASP A 257 10.22 -10.11 9.30
N VAL A 258 10.50 -10.32 8.01
CA VAL A 258 11.35 -11.40 7.51
C VAL A 258 12.36 -10.86 6.49
N PHE A 259 13.62 -11.25 6.65
CA PHE A 259 14.65 -11.14 5.62
C PHE A 259 15.00 -12.56 5.14
N TYR A 260 14.68 -12.87 3.88
CA TYR A 260 14.90 -14.20 3.31
C TYR A 260 16.15 -14.21 2.43
N SER A 261 17.12 -15.06 2.75
CA SER A 261 18.36 -15.18 1.98
C SER A 261 18.19 -16.13 0.79
N GLU A 262 18.49 -15.67 -0.41
CA GLU A 262 18.57 -16.53 -1.60
C GLU A 262 19.59 -17.66 -1.40
N LYS A 263 20.74 -17.35 -0.79
CA LYS A 263 21.79 -18.32 -0.49
C LYS A 263 21.26 -19.53 0.28
N SER A 264 20.25 -19.35 1.13
CA SER A 264 19.62 -20.43 1.90
C SER A 264 18.89 -21.48 1.04
N LEU A 265 18.62 -21.19 -0.24
CA LEU A 265 18.00 -22.12 -1.18
C LEU A 265 19.02 -23.08 -1.81
N TYR A 266 20.27 -22.64 -1.95
CA TYR A 266 21.31 -23.44 -2.60
C TYR A 266 21.89 -24.46 -1.63
N GLY A 267 22.09 -25.69 -2.10
CA GLY A 267 22.69 -26.78 -1.33
C GLY A 267 21.80 -27.36 -0.22
N THR A 268 20.54 -26.93 -0.11
CA THR A 268 19.59 -27.39 0.93
C THR A 268 18.53 -28.36 0.40
N GLY A 269 18.50 -28.64 -0.90
CA GLY A 269 17.47 -29.50 -1.52
C GLY A 269 16.14 -28.78 -1.79
N ARG A 270 16.02 -27.49 -1.45
CA ARG A 270 14.77 -26.71 -1.58
C ARG A 270 14.40 -26.47 -3.04
N ILE A 271 15.38 -26.15 -3.89
CA ILE A 271 15.15 -25.98 -5.33
C ILE A 271 14.70 -27.30 -5.96
N GLU A 272 15.39 -28.38 -5.61
CA GLU A 272 15.08 -29.73 -6.05
C GLU A 272 13.67 -30.15 -5.62
N ALA A 273 13.27 -29.84 -4.39
CA ALA A 273 11.95 -30.14 -3.86
C ALA A 273 10.84 -29.42 -4.65
N ALA A 274 11.01 -28.12 -4.92
CA ALA A 274 10.03 -27.35 -5.68
C ALA A 274 9.90 -27.85 -7.13
N LEU A 275 11.02 -28.14 -7.79
CA LEU A 275 11.00 -28.70 -9.15
C LEU A 275 10.41 -30.12 -9.18
N LYS A 276 10.69 -30.94 -8.16
CA LYS A 276 10.07 -32.26 -8.02
C LYS A 276 8.55 -32.17 -7.82
N ALA A 277 8.07 -31.15 -7.10
CA ALA A 277 6.63 -30.92 -6.94
C ALA A 277 5.95 -30.57 -8.28
N LEU A 278 6.63 -29.82 -9.17
CA LEU A 278 6.16 -29.55 -10.53
C LEU A 278 6.26 -30.79 -11.43
N ASP A 279 7.35 -31.56 -11.32
CA ASP A 279 7.58 -32.78 -12.11
C ASP A 279 6.54 -33.86 -11.78
N ALA A 280 6.19 -34.03 -10.50
CA ALA A 280 5.12 -34.93 -10.07
C ALA A 280 3.74 -34.60 -10.68
N LYS A 281 3.55 -33.37 -11.15
CA LYS A 281 2.36 -32.91 -11.87
C LYS A 281 2.50 -33.02 -13.40
N GLY A 282 3.62 -33.54 -13.91
CA GLY A 282 3.92 -33.63 -15.34
C GLY A 282 4.22 -32.27 -16.00
N LEU A 283 4.64 -31.28 -15.20
CA LEU A 283 4.90 -29.91 -15.66
C LEU A 283 6.37 -29.64 -15.97
N ILE A 284 7.27 -30.59 -15.67
CA ILE A 284 8.67 -30.54 -16.09
C ILE A 284 8.87 -31.50 -17.26
N TYR A 285 9.53 -31.04 -18.33
CA TYR A 285 9.82 -31.87 -19.50
C TYR A 285 11.11 -31.43 -20.19
N ARG A 286 11.63 -32.26 -21.11
CA ARG A 286 12.73 -31.87 -22.01
C ARG A 286 12.18 -31.41 -23.35
N GLY A 287 12.59 -30.23 -23.79
CA GLY A 287 12.13 -29.68 -25.05
C GLY A 287 13.01 -28.53 -25.54
N THR A 288 12.74 -28.09 -26.76
CA THR A 288 13.46 -26.98 -27.42
C THR A 288 12.52 -25.80 -27.53
N LEU A 289 12.94 -24.64 -27.03
CA LEU A 289 12.16 -23.40 -27.14
C LEU A 289 12.22 -22.87 -28.57
N GLU A 290 11.12 -22.26 -29.00
CA GLU A 290 11.11 -21.47 -30.23
C GLU A 290 12.10 -20.29 -30.13
N PRO A 291 12.67 -19.87 -31.27
CA PRO A 291 13.52 -18.69 -31.30
C PRO A 291 12.78 -17.45 -30.76
N PRO A 292 13.48 -16.54 -30.06
CA PRO A 292 12.89 -15.29 -29.61
C PRO A 292 12.25 -14.53 -30.77
N LYS A 293 11.06 -13.97 -30.55
CA LYS A 293 10.42 -13.08 -31.54
C LYS A 293 11.28 -11.82 -31.71
N GLY A 294 11.88 -11.63 -32.89
CA GLY A 294 12.70 -10.45 -33.20
C GLY A 294 14.07 -10.81 -33.77
N LYS A 295 15.09 -10.00 -33.47
CA LYS A 295 16.46 -10.26 -33.91
C LYS A 295 17.04 -11.41 -33.09
N LEU A 296 17.34 -12.52 -33.77
CA LEU A 296 18.06 -13.65 -33.19
C LEU A 296 19.41 -13.15 -32.66
N PRO A 297 19.76 -13.44 -31.39
CA PRO A 297 21.13 -13.33 -30.92
C PRO A 297 22.07 -14.09 -31.86
N GLU A 298 23.27 -13.57 -32.11
CA GLU A 298 24.26 -14.22 -33.00
C GLU A 298 24.67 -15.62 -32.51
N ASP A 299 24.43 -15.91 -31.22
CA ASP A 299 24.71 -17.14 -30.50
C ASP A 299 23.48 -18.02 -30.24
N TRP A 300 22.33 -17.75 -30.88
CA TRP A 300 21.14 -18.58 -30.71
C TRP A 300 21.23 -19.89 -31.49
N GLU A 301 21.20 -21.02 -30.79
CA GLU A 301 21.06 -22.36 -31.36
C GLU A 301 19.89 -23.11 -30.69
N PRO A 302 19.08 -23.86 -31.46
CA PRO A 302 18.04 -24.71 -30.92
C PRO A 302 18.69 -25.83 -30.08
N ARG A 303 18.43 -25.79 -28.77
CA ARG A 303 18.95 -26.77 -27.82
C ARG A 303 17.84 -27.31 -26.94
N GLU A 304 17.89 -28.63 -26.73
CA GLU A 304 17.01 -29.32 -25.79
C GLU A 304 17.38 -28.89 -24.35
N GLN A 305 16.38 -28.47 -23.59
CA GLN A 305 16.52 -27.92 -22.24
C GLN A 305 15.46 -28.53 -21.32
N THR A 306 15.72 -28.53 -20.02
CA THR A 306 14.71 -28.85 -19.01
C THR A 306 13.80 -27.64 -18.81
N LEU A 307 12.52 -27.80 -19.16
CA LEU A 307 11.52 -26.74 -19.22
C LEU A 307 10.41 -26.97 -18.21
N PHE A 308 9.96 -25.89 -17.58
CA PHE A 308 8.68 -25.81 -16.89
C PHE A 308 7.60 -25.38 -17.87
N LYS A 309 6.53 -26.17 -17.97
CA LYS A 309 5.34 -25.95 -18.79
C LYS A 309 4.46 -24.84 -18.21
N SER A 310 5.00 -23.62 -18.15
CA SER A 310 4.33 -22.44 -17.59
C SER A 310 3.18 -21.93 -18.46
N THR A 311 3.18 -22.25 -19.75
CA THR A 311 2.11 -21.86 -20.69
C THR A 311 0.74 -22.44 -20.32
N ASP A 312 0.69 -23.62 -19.68
CA ASP A 312 -0.55 -24.20 -19.13
C ASP A 312 -1.19 -23.31 -18.05
N TYR A 313 -0.45 -22.36 -17.49
CA TYR A 313 -0.87 -21.42 -16.45
C TYR A 313 -0.82 -19.95 -16.91
N GLY A 314 -0.83 -19.71 -18.22
CA GLY A 314 -1.00 -18.36 -18.79
C GLY A 314 0.29 -17.56 -18.97
N ASP A 315 1.46 -18.20 -18.89
CA ASP A 315 2.72 -17.59 -19.35
C ASP A 315 2.80 -17.57 -20.89
N ASP A 316 3.68 -16.71 -21.43
CA ASP A 316 3.82 -16.54 -22.88
C ASP A 316 4.65 -17.66 -23.54
N VAL A 317 5.64 -18.19 -22.82
CA VAL A 317 6.52 -19.27 -23.26
C VAL A 317 6.96 -20.10 -22.05
N ASP A 318 7.17 -21.39 -22.27
CA ASP A 318 7.72 -22.29 -21.27
C ASP A 318 9.11 -21.83 -20.82
N ARG A 319 9.46 -22.08 -19.55
CA ARG A 319 10.63 -21.48 -18.92
C ARG A 319 11.72 -22.51 -18.65
N PRO A 320 12.98 -22.23 -19.04
CA PRO A 320 14.08 -23.10 -18.68
C PRO A 320 14.35 -23.00 -17.18
N VAL A 321 14.41 -24.16 -16.52
CA VAL A 321 14.69 -24.27 -15.08
C VAL A 321 16.12 -24.75 -14.81
N GLN A 322 16.77 -25.37 -15.80
CA GLN A 322 18.13 -25.87 -15.70
C GLN A 322 18.99 -25.39 -16.89
N LYS A 323 20.25 -25.07 -16.62
CA LYS A 323 21.29 -24.72 -17.58
C LYS A 323 21.92 -25.97 -18.20
N SER A 324 22.66 -25.80 -19.29
CA SER A 324 23.35 -26.89 -20.00
C SER A 324 24.49 -27.53 -19.20
N ASP A 325 25.08 -26.81 -18.24
CA ASP A 325 26.12 -27.29 -17.32
C ASP A 325 25.54 -28.11 -16.14
N GLY A 326 24.22 -28.32 -16.11
CA GLY A 326 23.51 -28.99 -15.03
C GLY A 326 23.11 -28.08 -13.87
N GLY A 327 23.60 -26.83 -13.83
CA GLY A 327 23.23 -25.85 -12.82
C GLY A 327 21.81 -25.31 -13.00
N TRP A 328 21.28 -24.66 -11.96
CA TRP A 328 19.95 -24.06 -12.00
C TRP A 328 19.93 -22.70 -12.74
N THR A 329 18.82 -22.39 -13.42
CA THR A 329 18.59 -21.01 -13.93
C THR A 329 18.20 -20.08 -12.79
N TYR A 330 18.24 -18.76 -12.99
CA TYR A 330 17.77 -17.79 -12.00
C TYR A 330 16.28 -17.92 -11.67
N PHE A 331 15.50 -18.58 -12.53
CA PHE A 331 14.08 -18.78 -12.29
C PHE A 331 13.79 -19.94 -11.33
N ALA A 332 14.68 -20.93 -11.24
CA ALA A 332 14.53 -22.06 -10.32
C ALA A 332 14.56 -21.66 -8.82
N PRO A 333 15.49 -20.81 -8.33
CA PRO A 333 15.42 -20.30 -6.96
C PRO A 333 14.17 -19.45 -6.73
N ASP A 334 13.70 -18.66 -7.71
CA ASP A 334 12.43 -17.93 -7.58
C ASP A 334 11.22 -18.86 -7.39
N ILE A 335 11.15 -19.95 -8.16
CA ILE A 335 10.15 -21.01 -8.00
C ILE A 335 10.25 -21.61 -6.59
N ALA A 336 11.46 -21.95 -6.14
CA ALA A 336 11.69 -22.55 -4.84
C ALA A 336 11.31 -21.61 -3.68
N TYR A 337 11.62 -20.33 -3.82
CA TYR A 337 11.29 -19.30 -2.85
C TYR A 337 9.77 -19.12 -2.72
N HIS A 338 9.05 -19.10 -3.84
CA HIS A 338 7.60 -19.01 -3.81
C HIS A 338 6.94 -20.30 -3.32
N PHE A 339 7.55 -21.45 -3.59
CA PHE A 339 7.12 -22.71 -3.00
C PHE A 339 7.26 -22.68 -1.47
N ASP A 340 8.37 -22.19 -0.94
CA ASP A 340 8.56 -21.98 0.50
C ASP A 340 7.49 -21.05 1.10
N LYS A 341 7.14 -19.93 0.43
CA LYS A 341 6.02 -19.07 0.87
C LYS A 341 4.70 -19.85 0.95
N ILE A 342 4.40 -20.68 -0.05
CA ILE A 342 3.19 -21.51 -0.07
C ILE A 342 3.21 -22.54 1.08
N GLU A 343 4.35 -23.19 1.33
CA GLU A 343 4.52 -24.16 2.40
C GLU A 343 4.46 -23.52 3.80
N ARG A 344 4.88 -22.26 3.94
CA ARG A 344 4.69 -21.44 5.15
C ARG A 344 3.22 -21.12 5.43
N GLY A 345 2.31 -21.43 4.51
CA GLY A 345 0.86 -21.38 4.70
C GLY A 345 0.25 -19.99 4.53
N PHE A 346 0.81 -19.18 3.62
CA PHE A 346 0.18 -17.92 3.22
C PHE A 346 -1.05 -18.18 2.31
N ASP A 347 -2.12 -17.42 2.54
CA ASP A 347 -3.36 -17.46 1.76
C ASP A 347 -3.28 -16.58 0.51
N MET A 348 -2.38 -15.59 0.49
CA MET A 348 -2.15 -14.67 -0.63
C MET A 348 -0.70 -14.19 -0.60
N LEU A 349 -0.13 -14.04 -1.79
CA LEU A 349 1.19 -13.45 -2.01
C LEU A 349 1.04 -12.14 -2.78
N ILE A 350 1.77 -11.12 -2.35
CA ILE A 350 1.87 -9.83 -3.04
C ILE A 350 3.34 -9.49 -3.20
N ASP A 351 3.77 -9.28 -4.43
CA ASP A 351 5.14 -8.85 -4.73
C ASP A 351 5.13 -7.42 -5.29
N VAL A 352 5.99 -6.55 -4.77
CA VAL A 352 6.15 -5.17 -5.26
C VAL A 352 7.44 -5.05 -6.05
N PHE A 353 7.30 -4.99 -7.37
CA PHE A 353 8.43 -4.91 -8.30
C PHE A 353 8.60 -3.52 -8.90
N GLY A 354 9.80 -3.25 -9.42
CA GLY A 354 10.04 -2.14 -10.33
C GLY A 354 9.38 -2.39 -11.69
N ALA A 355 8.98 -1.32 -12.39
CA ALA A 355 8.34 -1.42 -13.71
C ALA A 355 9.21 -2.11 -14.78
N ASP A 356 10.52 -2.11 -14.61
CA ASP A 356 11.51 -2.82 -15.43
C ASP A 356 11.37 -4.35 -15.36
N HIS A 357 10.71 -4.87 -14.33
CA HIS A 357 10.45 -6.30 -14.13
C HIS A 357 9.08 -6.76 -14.66
N GLY A 358 8.37 -5.91 -15.42
CA GLY A 358 7.03 -6.24 -15.93
C GLY A 358 6.96 -7.54 -16.76
N GLY A 359 8.03 -7.88 -17.50
CA GLY A 359 8.14 -9.13 -18.25
C GLY A 359 8.28 -10.40 -17.40
N TYR A 360 8.50 -10.25 -16.09
CA TYR A 360 8.64 -11.33 -15.12
C TYR A 360 7.31 -11.69 -14.43
N VAL A 361 6.29 -10.84 -14.56
CA VAL A 361 5.00 -11.02 -13.86
C VAL A 361 4.30 -12.33 -14.24
N LYS A 362 4.16 -12.61 -15.54
CA LYS A 362 3.40 -13.78 -16.00
C LYS A 362 4.03 -15.10 -15.57
N ARG A 363 5.36 -15.22 -15.69
CA ARG A 363 6.08 -16.45 -15.30
C ARG A 363 5.98 -16.73 -13.80
N MET A 364 6.06 -15.68 -12.96
CA MET A 364 5.92 -15.87 -11.51
C MET A 364 4.50 -16.26 -11.13
N LYS A 365 3.49 -15.62 -11.73
CA LYS A 365 2.09 -16.01 -11.54
C LYS A 365 1.83 -17.46 -11.98
N ALA A 366 2.40 -17.87 -13.11
CA ALA A 366 2.31 -19.24 -13.59
C ALA A 366 2.97 -20.24 -12.63
N ALA A 367 4.17 -19.92 -12.10
CA ALA A 367 4.85 -20.76 -11.13
C ALA A 367 4.03 -20.93 -9.83
N VAL A 368 3.54 -19.82 -9.24
CA VAL A 368 2.71 -19.89 -8.02
C VAL A 368 1.41 -20.64 -8.26
N ALA A 369 0.74 -20.40 -9.38
CA ALA A 369 -0.48 -21.10 -9.75
C ALA A 369 -0.26 -22.61 -9.90
N ALA A 370 0.84 -23.02 -10.55
CA ALA A 370 1.20 -24.42 -10.71
C ALA A 370 1.59 -25.10 -9.38
N LEU A 371 2.39 -24.43 -8.55
CA LEU A 371 2.81 -24.97 -7.25
C LEU A 371 1.63 -25.13 -6.28
N SER A 372 0.72 -24.15 -6.26
CA SER A 372 -0.40 -24.11 -5.31
C SER A 372 -1.70 -24.76 -5.81
N ASP A 373 -1.73 -25.25 -7.05
CA ASP A 373 -2.96 -25.70 -7.73
C ASP A 373 -4.04 -24.61 -7.77
N ASN A 374 -3.63 -23.38 -8.08
CA ASN A 374 -4.44 -22.15 -8.08
C ASN A 374 -5.06 -21.79 -6.72
N ARG A 375 -4.65 -22.43 -5.62
CA ARG A 375 -5.18 -22.14 -4.28
C ARG A 375 -4.66 -20.83 -3.69
N VAL A 376 -3.41 -20.46 -4.00
CA VAL A 376 -2.77 -19.24 -3.49
C VAL A 376 -2.60 -18.25 -4.65
N PRO A 377 -3.30 -17.10 -4.65
CA PRO A 377 -3.10 -16.06 -5.66
C PRO A 377 -1.79 -15.31 -5.43
N LEU A 378 -1.12 -14.95 -6.52
CA LEU A 378 -0.02 -13.98 -6.55
C LEU A 378 -0.47 -12.69 -7.25
N ASP A 379 -0.41 -11.57 -6.52
CA ASP A 379 -0.63 -10.22 -7.06
C ASP A 379 0.69 -9.45 -7.15
N VAL A 380 1.17 -9.19 -8.37
CA VAL A 380 2.41 -8.44 -8.59
C VAL A 380 2.07 -6.98 -8.87
N LYS A 381 2.53 -6.07 -8.00
CA LYS A 381 2.38 -4.63 -8.13
C LYS A 381 3.64 -4.02 -8.74
N LEU A 382 3.50 -3.42 -9.91
CA LEU A 382 4.59 -2.69 -10.56
C LEU A 382 4.62 -1.23 -10.09
N THR A 383 5.80 -0.77 -9.69
CA THR A 383 6.04 0.62 -9.29
C THR A 383 6.85 1.32 -10.38
N GLN A 384 6.31 2.41 -10.91
CA GLN A 384 7.01 3.24 -11.90
C GLN A 384 8.11 4.08 -11.25
N LEU A 385 9.14 4.37 -12.04
CA LEU A 385 10.27 5.20 -11.63
C LEU A 385 9.82 6.60 -11.18
N VAL A 386 10.56 7.12 -10.20
CA VAL A 386 10.44 8.49 -9.72
C VAL A 386 11.38 9.38 -10.53
N LYS A 387 10.86 10.48 -11.05
CA LYS A 387 11.66 11.54 -11.67
C LYS A 387 11.95 12.62 -10.64
N LEU A 388 13.21 12.95 -10.47
CA LEU A 388 13.64 13.97 -9.52
C LEU A 388 13.73 15.34 -10.20
N TYR A 389 13.25 16.36 -9.51
CA TYR A 389 13.28 17.75 -9.91
C TYR A 389 13.74 18.63 -8.74
N LYS A 390 14.35 19.78 -9.04
CA LYS A 390 14.65 20.83 -8.08
C LYS A 390 14.34 22.17 -8.74
N ASN A 391 13.50 22.99 -8.12
CA ASN A 391 12.97 24.24 -8.69
C ASN A 391 12.40 24.06 -10.11
N GLY A 392 11.64 22.99 -10.35
CA GLY A 392 11.04 22.68 -11.64
C GLY A 392 11.99 22.13 -12.70
N GLU A 393 13.31 22.07 -12.45
CA GLU A 393 14.31 21.57 -13.39
C GLU A 393 14.70 20.11 -13.08
N PRO A 394 14.89 19.23 -14.10
CA PRO A 394 15.30 17.85 -13.88
C PRO A 394 16.60 17.76 -13.07
N PHE A 395 16.53 17.12 -11.90
CA PHE A 395 17.67 16.88 -11.05
C PHE A 395 18.39 15.60 -11.50
N LYS A 396 19.50 15.75 -12.21
CA LYS A 396 20.21 14.62 -12.83
C LYS A 396 21.12 13.88 -11.85
N MET A 397 21.04 12.56 -11.90
CA MET A 397 21.99 11.63 -11.27
C MET A 397 23.39 11.80 -11.90
N SER A 398 24.44 11.98 -11.09
CA SER A 398 25.82 12.05 -11.60
C SER A 398 26.36 10.65 -11.87
N LYS A 399 26.47 10.26 -13.16
CA LYS A 399 27.08 9.00 -13.57
C LYS A 399 28.62 8.97 -13.44
N ARG A 400 29.27 10.13 -13.26
CA ARG A 400 30.74 10.25 -13.31
C ARG A 400 31.42 10.35 -11.94
N ALA A 401 30.66 10.59 -10.87
CA ALA A 401 31.20 10.77 -9.51
C ALA A 401 30.77 9.65 -8.53
N GLY A 402 30.09 8.60 -9.01
CA GLY A 402 29.60 7.51 -8.14
C GLY A 402 28.45 7.88 -7.20
N THR A 403 27.99 9.13 -7.19
CA THR A 403 26.90 9.62 -6.32
C THR A 403 25.55 9.54 -7.05
N PHE A 404 24.83 8.45 -6.81
CA PHE A 404 23.39 8.36 -7.00
C PHE A 404 22.67 9.08 -5.85
N VAL A 405 21.50 9.67 -6.10
CA VAL A 405 20.67 10.19 -5.01
C VAL A 405 20.17 9.00 -4.21
N THR A 406 20.66 8.89 -2.99
CA THR A 406 20.29 7.82 -2.08
C THR A 406 18.87 8.05 -1.57
N LEU A 407 18.23 6.99 -1.06
CA LEU A 407 17.00 7.11 -0.30
C LEU A 407 17.22 8.02 0.91
N ARG A 408 18.38 7.87 1.56
CA ARG A 408 18.82 8.69 2.69
C ARG A 408 18.80 10.17 2.36
N ASP A 409 19.40 10.58 1.25
CA ASP A 409 19.46 11.98 0.83
C ASP A 409 18.06 12.61 0.72
N VAL A 410 17.09 11.86 0.19
CA VAL A 410 15.71 12.34 0.07
C VAL A 410 15.08 12.53 1.46
N VAL A 411 15.22 11.54 2.34
CA VAL A 411 14.66 11.59 3.69
C VAL A 411 15.31 12.70 4.52
N ASP A 412 16.62 12.86 4.44
CA ASP A 412 17.34 13.89 5.19
C ASP A 412 17.01 15.30 4.68
N GLN A 413 16.74 15.45 3.38
CA GLN A 413 16.42 16.74 2.78
C GLN A 413 14.98 17.20 3.02
N VAL A 414 13.98 16.31 2.91
CA VAL A 414 12.55 16.70 2.99
C VAL A 414 11.79 16.10 4.17
N GLY A 415 12.42 15.18 4.90
CA GLY A 415 11.79 14.43 5.97
C GLY A 415 11.06 13.17 5.51
N ARG A 416 11.02 12.19 6.40
CA ARG A 416 10.32 10.90 6.22
C ARG A 416 8.87 11.09 5.80
N ASP A 417 8.13 11.89 6.56
CA ASP A 417 6.67 12.01 6.45
C ASP A 417 6.23 12.62 5.12
N VAL A 418 6.97 13.63 4.63
CA VAL A 418 6.79 14.22 3.29
C VAL A 418 7.10 13.21 2.20
N THR A 419 8.24 12.52 2.33
CA THR A 419 8.66 11.48 1.37
C THR A 419 7.57 10.41 1.23
N ARG A 420 7.07 9.89 2.35
CA ARG A 420 6.07 8.82 2.36
C ARG A 420 4.75 9.25 1.74
N PHE A 421 4.19 10.39 2.17
CA PHE A 421 2.92 10.84 1.64
C PHE A 421 3.01 11.12 0.14
N HIS A 422 4.06 11.82 -0.31
CA HIS A 422 4.19 12.23 -1.70
C HIS A 422 4.29 11.04 -2.67
N MET A 423 4.98 9.96 -2.27
CA MET A 423 5.09 8.72 -3.06
C MET A 423 3.74 8.03 -3.33
N LEU A 424 2.71 8.37 -2.56
CA LEU A 424 1.34 7.83 -2.65
C LEU A 424 0.34 8.83 -3.24
N THR A 425 0.78 9.98 -3.73
CA THR A 425 -0.07 10.97 -4.43
C THR A 425 -0.36 10.59 -5.89
N ARG A 426 0.07 9.41 -6.34
CA ARG A 426 -0.22 8.84 -7.66
C ARG A 426 -0.36 7.33 -7.52
N LYS A 427 -1.07 6.71 -8.48
CA LYS A 427 -1.08 5.24 -8.64
C LYS A 427 0.33 4.71 -8.82
N ASN A 428 0.63 3.53 -8.28
CA ASN A 428 1.96 2.91 -8.35
C ASN A 428 2.46 2.72 -9.79
N ASP A 429 1.56 2.42 -10.72
CA ASP A 429 1.82 2.18 -12.14
C ASP A 429 1.90 3.46 -12.98
N ALA A 430 1.69 4.64 -12.38
CA ALA A 430 1.85 5.93 -13.03
C ALA A 430 3.21 6.56 -12.68
N PRO A 431 3.90 7.24 -13.61
CA PRO A 431 5.11 8.02 -13.29
C PRO A 431 4.84 9.05 -12.19
N LEU A 432 5.85 9.29 -11.35
CA LEU A 432 5.78 10.28 -10.27
C LEU A 432 6.91 11.29 -10.41
N ASP A 433 6.56 12.57 -10.40
CA ASP A 433 7.52 13.66 -10.31
C ASP A 433 7.69 14.05 -8.84
N PHE A 434 8.94 14.08 -8.39
CA PHE A 434 9.33 14.46 -7.04
C PHE A 434 10.21 15.71 -7.14
N ASP A 435 9.61 16.86 -6.84
CA ASP A 435 10.30 18.14 -6.82
C ASP A 435 10.60 18.54 -5.37
N PHE A 436 11.88 18.60 -5.01
CA PHE A 436 12.33 18.84 -3.64
C PHE A 436 11.79 20.14 -3.04
N ASP A 437 11.63 21.18 -3.85
CA ASP A 437 11.17 22.48 -3.38
C ASP A 437 9.65 22.47 -3.22
N LYS A 438 8.92 21.91 -4.20
CA LYS A 438 7.44 21.87 -4.17
C LYS A 438 6.90 21.02 -3.02
N VAL A 439 7.55 19.89 -2.69
CA VAL A 439 7.08 19.03 -1.59
C VAL A 439 7.29 19.65 -0.20
N MET A 440 8.08 20.73 -0.13
CA MET A 440 8.32 21.51 1.10
C MET A 440 7.51 22.79 1.18
N GLU A 441 6.79 23.17 0.12
CA GLU A 441 5.97 24.38 0.12
C GLU A 441 4.83 24.30 1.13
N GLN A 442 4.60 25.39 1.86
CA GLN A 442 3.44 25.56 2.74
C GLN A 442 2.24 26.09 1.95
N SER A 443 1.79 25.31 0.96
CA SER A 443 0.73 25.69 0.02
C SER A 443 -0.34 24.61 -0.08
N LYS A 444 -1.51 24.97 -0.63
CA LYS A 444 -2.60 24.02 -0.94
C LYS A 444 -2.21 22.99 -2.01
N ASP A 445 -1.18 23.30 -2.79
CA ASP A 445 -0.67 22.46 -3.88
C ASP A 445 0.28 21.39 -3.36
N ASN A 446 0.72 21.48 -2.10
CA ASN A 446 1.40 20.43 -1.35
C ASN A 446 0.38 19.61 -0.54
N PRO A 447 0.03 18.39 -0.97
CA PRO A 447 -0.99 17.58 -0.29
C PRO A 447 -0.62 17.22 1.15
N VAL A 448 0.68 17.02 1.43
CA VAL A 448 1.17 16.64 2.77
C VAL A 448 0.91 17.77 3.77
N PHE A 449 1.28 19.00 3.37
CA PHE A 449 1.02 20.20 4.14
C PHE A 449 -0.48 20.40 4.31
N TYR A 450 -1.25 20.32 3.23
CA TYR A 450 -2.68 20.62 3.22
C TYR A 450 -3.49 19.73 4.19
N VAL A 451 -3.20 18.43 4.21
CA VAL A 451 -3.81 17.45 5.12
C VAL A 451 -3.37 17.68 6.57
N ASN A 452 -2.07 17.84 6.82
CA ASN A 452 -1.56 18.10 8.16
C ASN A 452 -2.06 19.44 8.74
N TYR A 453 -2.23 20.44 7.90
CA TYR A 453 -2.74 21.74 8.29
C TYR A 453 -4.20 21.68 8.75
N ALA A 454 -5.02 20.84 8.12
CA ALA A 454 -6.37 20.55 8.61
C ALA A 454 -6.32 19.95 10.04
N ASN A 455 -5.45 18.97 10.27
CA ASN A 455 -5.29 18.37 11.60
C ASN A 455 -4.78 19.37 12.65
N ALA A 456 -3.82 20.22 12.29
CA ALA A 456 -3.28 21.26 13.17
C ALA A 456 -4.33 22.33 13.51
N ARG A 457 -5.23 22.67 12.58
CA ARG A 457 -6.36 23.58 12.83
C ARG A 457 -7.33 23.02 13.88
N VAL A 458 -7.65 21.72 13.82
CA VAL A 458 -8.48 21.05 14.84
C VAL A 458 -7.83 21.17 16.22
N HIS A 459 -6.53 20.87 16.32
CA HIS A 459 -5.78 20.99 17.58
C HIS A 459 -5.69 22.45 18.05
N SER A 460 -5.59 23.41 17.13
CA SER A 460 -5.62 24.83 17.47
C SER A 460 -6.96 25.25 18.08
N VAL A 461 -8.10 24.78 17.56
CA VAL A 461 -9.41 25.07 18.15
C VAL A 461 -9.53 24.47 19.55
N LEU A 462 -9.07 23.23 19.74
CA LEU A 462 -9.07 22.60 21.07
C LEU A 462 -8.24 23.40 22.08
N ARG A 463 -7.07 23.92 21.70
CA ARG A 463 -6.27 24.80 22.56
C ARG A 463 -7.00 26.10 22.89
N LYS A 464 -7.60 26.76 21.89
CA LYS A 464 -8.38 27.99 22.10
C LYS A 464 -9.60 27.78 22.99
N ALA A 465 -10.29 26.65 22.86
CA ALA A 465 -11.39 26.28 23.74
C ALA A 465 -10.88 26.13 25.19
N ALA A 466 -9.75 25.44 25.39
CA ALA A 466 -9.14 25.28 26.71
C ALA A 466 -8.73 26.63 27.33
N GLU A 467 -8.16 27.54 26.54
CA GLU A 467 -7.84 28.93 26.96
C GLU A 467 -9.09 29.72 27.36
N ALA A 468 -10.23 29.45 26.72
CA ALA A 468 -11.54 30.00 27.07
C ALA A 468 -12.23 29.27 28.25
N GLY A 469 -11.54 28.37 28.95
CA GLY A 469 -12.06 27.63 30.10
C GLY A 469 -12.94 26.43 29.74
N MET A 470 -12.94 26.01 28.47
CA MET A 470 -13.70 24.86 27.98
C MET A 470 -12.74 23.73 27.60
N THR A 471 -12.63 22.72 28.45
CA THR A 471 -11.84 21.51 28.15
C THR A 471 -12.78 20.35 27.84
N PHE A 472 -12.46 19.62 26.76
CA PHE A 472 -13.25 18.47 26.33
C PHE A 472 -12.35 17.26 26.14
N THR A 473 -12.71 16.15 26.76
CA THR A 473 -12.17 14.84 26.43
C THR A 473 -12.88 14.27 25.20
N ASP A 474 -12.32 13.24 24.58
CA ASP A 474 -12.98 12.55 23.47
C ASP A 474 -14.33 11.94 23.91
N ALA A 475 -14.46 11.57 25.20
CA ALA A 475 -15.71 11.08 25.77
C ALA A 475 -16.76 12.20 25.90
N ASP A 476 -16.35 13.41 26.32
CA ASP A 476 -17.24 14.57 26.41
C ASP A 476 -17.78 14.94 25.02
N LEU A 477 -16.89 15.00 24.02
CA LEU A 477 -17.27 15.29 22.63
C LEU A 477 -18.19 14.19 22.05
N ALA A 478 -17.95 12.93 22.39
CA ALA A 478 -18.81 11.83 21.95
C ALA A 478 -20.20 11.84 22.64
N ALA A 479 -20.30 12.47 23.82
CA ALA A 479 -21.53 12.62 24.58
C ALA A 479 -22.30 13.92 24.27
N ALA A 480 -21.65 14.93 23.68
CA ALA A 480 -22.23 16.22 23.33
C ALA A 480 -23.57 16.11 22.58
N ASP A 481 -24.46 17.09 22.77
CA ASP A 481 -25.67 17.19 21.97
C ASP A 481 -25.31 17.68 20.56
N LEU A 482 -25.56 16.86 19.55
CA LEU A 482 -25.24 17.16 18.15
C LEU A 482 -26.44 17.66 17.36
N SER A 483 -27.61 17.82 17.99
CA SER A 483 -28.85 18.29 17.37
C SER A 483 -28.71 19.66 16.66
N GLY A 484 -27.73 20.47 17.05
CA GLY A 484 -27.36 21.74 16.41
C GLY A 484 -26.39 21.64 15.21
N VAL A 485 -25.99 20.43 14.81
CA VAL A 485 -25.15 20.16 13.63
C VAL A 485 -26.05 19.80 12.46
N THR A 486 -26.70 20.81 11.87
CA THR A 486 -27.75 20.64 10.86
C THR A 486 -27.46 21.38 9.57
N HIS A 487 -26.50 22.30 9.57
CA HIS A 487 -26.21 23.09 8.38
C HIS A 487 -25.59 22.19 7.32
N GLU A 488 -25.96 22.41 6.04
CA GLU A 488 -25.55 21.57 4.91
C GLU A 488 -24.03 21.35 4.86
N ALA A 489 -23.22 22.41 5.02
CA ALA A 489 -21.75 22.31 5.04
C ALA A 489 -21.21 21.40 6.16
N GLU A 490 -21.87 21.33 7.30
CA GLU A 490 -21.49 20.45 8.41
C GLU A 490 -21.85 19.01 8.10
N LEU A 491 -23.06 18.80 7.56
CA LEU A 491 -23.54 17.49 7.14
C LEU A 491 -22.70 16.94 5.98
N THR A 492 -22.23 17.78 5.05
CA THR A 492 -21.30 17.38 3.99
C THR A 492 -20.01 16.79 4.57
N LEU A 493 -19.42 17.45 5.58
CA LEU A 493 -18.23 16.94 6.25
C LEU A 493 -18.51 15.63 7.02
N ALA A 494 -19.66 15.54 7.71
CA ALA A 494 -20.07 14.33 8.41
C ALA A 494 -20.31 13.15 7.46
N LYS A 495 -20.92 13.39 6.29
CA LYS A 495 -21.10 12.42 5.21
C LYS A 495 -19.74 11.95 4.67
N LYS A 496 -18.80 12.88 4.46
CA LYS A 496 -17.44 12.52 4.04
C LYS A 496 -16.81 11.56 5.06
N ILE A 497 -16.83 11.90 6.36
CA ILE A 497 -16.34 11.02 7.45
C ILE A 497 -17.02 9.63 7.43
N ALA A 498 -18.29 9.53 7.05
CA ALA A 498 -19.02 8.28 6.94
C ALA A 498 -18.53 7.37 5.79
N GLU A 499 -17.88 7.93 4.77
CA GLU A 499 -17.31 7.16 3.64
C GLU A 499 -16.03 6.41 4.03
N TRP A 500 -15.31 6.87 5.06
CA TRP A 500 -13.99 6.36 5.42
C TRP A 500 -13.91 4.83 5.56
N PRO A 501 -14.76 4.15 6.35
CA PRO A 501 -14.70 2.69 6.50
C PRO A 501 -14.80 1.95 5.16
N ARG A 502 -15.73 2.38 4.31
CA ARG A 502 -15.95 1.80 2.98
C ARG A 502 -14.76 2.06 2.06
N LEU A 503 -14.21 3.27 2.08
CA LEU A 503 -13.05 3.64 1.26
C LEU A 503 -11.83 2.76 1.62
N VAL A 504 -11.58 2.54 2.90
CA VAL A 504 -10.47 1.70 3.37
C VAL A 504 -10.67 0.24 2.93
N GLU A 505 -11.88 -0.32 3.07
CA GLU A 505 -12.19 -1.66 2.53
C GLU A 505 -11.94 -1.75 1.01
N ILE A 506 -12.36 -0.75 0.23
CA ILE A 506 -12.14 -0.73 -1.22
C ILE A 506 -10.64 -0.71 -1.53
N ALA A 507 -9.89 0.18 -0.87
CA ALA A 507 -8.46 0.30 -1.08
C ALA A 507 -7.72 -1.01 -0.72
N GLY A 508 -8.14 -1.69 0.35
CA GLY A 508 -7.62 -3.00 0.73
C GLY A 508 -7.97 -4.10 -0.27
N ARG A 509 -9.21 -4.14 -0.81
CA ARG A 509 -9.61 -5.13 -1.83
C ARG A 509 -8.84 -4.98 -3.13
N THR A 510 -8.51 -3.76 -3.53
CA THR A 510 -7.82 -3.48 -4.81
C THR A 510 -6.31 -3.36 -4.66
N ASN A 511 -5.78 -3.44 -3.43
CA ASN A 511 -4.37 -3.23 -3.10
C ASN A 511 -3.88 -1.85 -3.59
N GLU A 512 -4.67 -0.80 -3.34
CA GLU A 512 -4.46 0.58 -3.84
C GLU A 512 -4.30 1.60 -2.69
N PRO A 513 -3.16 1.64 -1.98
CA PRO A 513 -2.94 2.55 -0.84
C PRO A 513 -2.99 4.04 -1.21
N HIS A 514 -2.74 4.41 -2.47
CA HIS A 514 -2.85 5.80 -2.95
C HIS A 514 -4.26 6.40 -2.76
N ARG A 515 -5.31 5.55 -2.72
CA ARG A 515 -6.69 6.00 -2.45
C ARG A 515 -6.83 6.66 -1.09
N ILE A 516 -6.04 6.24 -0.10
CA ILE A 516 -6.01 6.85 1.22
C ILE A 516 -5.52 8.29 1.11
N ALA A 517 -4.40 8.54 0.41
CA ALA A 517 -3.86 9.89 0.22
C ALA A 517 -4.87 10.82 -0.49
N PHE A 518 -5.55 10.32 -1.52
CA PHE A 518 -6.58 11.08 -2.25
C PHE A 518 -7.76 11.43 -1.35
N TYR A 519 -8.28 10.45 -0.62
CA TYR A 519 -9.39 10.65 0.29
C TYR A 519 -9.05 11.64 1.41
N LEU A 520 -7.84 11.56 1.98
CA LEU A 520 -7.40 12.50 3.01
C LEU A 520 -7.32 13.94 2.49
N TYR A 521 -6.86 14.13 1.25
CA TYR A 521 -6.83 15.44 0.62
C TYR A 521 -8.25 16.02 0.44
N GLU A 522 -9.18 15.20 -0.06
CA GLU A 522 -10.59 15.59 -0.20
C GLU A 522 -11.23 15.94 1.16
N LEU A 523 -11.04 15.10 2.17
CA LEU A 523 -11.55 15.35 3.53
C LEU A 523 -10.97 16.65 4.13
N ALA A 524 -9.68 16.89 3.93
CA ALA A 524 -9.06 18.15 4.34
C ALA A 524 -9.68 19.33 3.60
N SER A 525 -9.99 19.18 2.30
CA SER A 525 -10.65 20.21 1.50
C SER A 525 -12.03 20.57 2.04
N ASP A 526 -12.87 19.57 2.32
CA ASP A 526 -14.20 19.76 2.89
C ASP A 526 -14.12 20.44 4.28
N PHE A 527 -13.15 20.03 5.10
CA PHE A 527 -12.89 20.67 6.39
C PHE A 527 -12.48 22.14 6.24
N HIS A 528 -11.55 22.45 5.33
CA HIS A 528 -11.11 23.83 5.10
C HIS A 528 -12.23 24.70 4.53
N ALA A 529 -13.11 24.12 3.70
CA ALA A 529 -14.29 24.81 3.20
C ALA A 529 -15.26 25.19 4.35
N LEU A 530 -15.56 24.25 5.25
CA LEU A 530 -16.37 24.52 6.45
C LEU A 530 -15.70 25.55 7.36
N TRP A 531 -14.39 25.41 7.60
CA TRP A 531 -13.61 26.34 8.41
C TRP A 531 -13.73 27.78 7.88
N ASN A 532 -13.53 27.97 6.58
CA ASN A 532 -13.57 29.29 5.96
C ASN A 532 -14.99 29.88 5.94
N ARG A 533 -16.02 29.04 5.79
CA ARG A 533 -17.42 29.49 5.84
C ARG A 533 -17.80 30.07 7.21
N GLY A 534 -17.12 29.67 8.28
CA GLY A 534 -17.24 30.29 9.60
C GLY A 534 -16.83 31.77 9.67
N ASN A 535 -16.15 32.30 8.65
CA ASN A 535 -15.87 33.74 8.56
C ASN A 535 -17.13 34.54 8.19
N ASP A 536 -17.90 34.02 7.23
CA ASP A 536 -19.13 34.66 6.71
C ASP A 536 -20.35 34.31 7.56
N THR A 537 -20.34 33.13 8.18
CA THR A 537 -21.45 32.55 8.95
C THR A 537 -20.94 32.15 10.35
N PRO A 538 -20.87 33.09 11.32
CA PRO A 538 -20.22 32.88 12.62
C PRO A 538 -20.72 31.67 13.42
N GLU A 539 -21.99 31.28 13.25
CA GLU A 539 -22.60 30.10 13.86
C GLU A 539 -21.99 28.76 13.38
N LEU A 540 -21.20 28.77 12.29
CA LEU A 540 -20.42 27.62 11.80
C LEU A 540 -19.00 27.57 12.35
N ARG A 541 -18.57 28.57 13.13
CA ARG A 541 -17.26 28.52 13.80
C ARG A 541 -17.24 27.36 14.79
N PHE A 542 -16.11 26.67 14.84
CA PHE A 542 -15.94 25.54 15.76
C PHE A 542 -15.90 25.97 17.23
N LEU A 543 -15.49 27.21 17.51
CA LEU A 543 -15.55 27.82 18.84
C LEU A 543 -16.69 28.84 18.87
N GLN A 544 -17.67 28.62 19.74
CA GLN A 544 -18.81 29.50 19.98
C GLN A 544 -18.63 30.16 21.35
N GLU A 545 -18.13 31.40 21.36
CA GLU A 545 -17.79 32.13 22.59
C GLU A 545 -18.97 32.20 23.56
N GLY A 546 -18.74 31.79 24.81
CA GLY A 546 -19.78 31.77 25.87
C GLY A 546 -20.84 30.68 25.72
N ASN A 547 -20.75 29.79 24.71
CA ASN A 547 -21.67 28.69 24.51
C ASN A 547 -20.92 27.35 24.47
N THR A 548 -20.78 26.73 25.64
CA THR A 548 -20.05 25.46 25.82
C THR A 548 -20.70 24.32 25.04
N ASP A 549 -22.03 24.23 25.04
CA ASP A 549 -22.76 23.13 24.38
C ASP A 549 -22.58 23.21 22.87
N ALA A 550 -22.80 24.38 22.27
CA ALA A 550 -22.58 24.58 20.84
C ALA A 550 -21.10 24.36 20.46
N THR A 551 -20.16 24.86 21.27
CA THR A 551 -18.72 24.62 21.06
C THR A 551 -18.40 23.14 21.06
N SER A 552 -18.90 22.38 22.04
CA SER A 552 -18.65 20.94 22.13
C SER A 552 -19.17 20.19 20.90
N ALA A 553 -20.36 20.54 20.40
CA ALA A 553 -20.98 19.94 19.23
C ALA A 553 -20.16 20.20 17.94
N LYS A 554 -19.74 21.46 17.73
CA LYS A 554 -18.95 21.81 16.55
C LYS A 554 -17.53 21.20 16.63
N ILE A 555 -16.90 21.21 17.81
CA ILE A 555 -15.60 20.57 18.03
C ILE A 555 -15.69 19.04 17.83
N ALA A 556 -16.80 18.39 18.18
CA ALA A 556 -16.99 16.96 17.94
C ALA A 556 -16.84 16.61 16.45
N LEU A 557 -17.41 17.41 15.54
CA LEU A 557 -17.23 17.27 14.09
C LEU A 557 -15.77 17.48 13.65
N ALA A 558 -15.12 18.54 14.13
CA ALA A 558 -13.72 18.82 13.83
C ALA A 558 -12.79 17.69 14.33
N LYS A 559 -13.05 17.17 15.53
CA LYS A 559 -12.28 16.10 16.15
C LYS A 559 -12.50 14.77 15.44
N ALA A 560 -13.72 14.44 15.01
CA ALA A 560 -13.98 13.28 14.17
C ALA A 560 -13.22 13.35 12.82
N THR A 561 -13.09 14.55 12.24
CA THR A 561 -12.25 14.78 11.05
C THR A 561 -10.77 14.45 11.35
N SER A 562 -10.25 14.97 12.47
CA SER A 562 -8.88 14.71 12.93
C SER A 562 -8.63 13.22 13.20
N VAL A 563 -9.63 12.49 13.71
CA VAL A 563 -9.56 11.03 13.87
C VAL A 563 -9.32 10.33 12.55
N VAL A 564 -10.11 10.63 11.51
CA VAL A 564 -9.98 10.02 10.18
C VAL A 564 -8.64 10.40 9.53
N ILE A 565 -8.26 11.68 9.62
CA ILE A 565 -6.95 12.13 9.11
C ILE A 565 -5.82 11.36 9.80
N SER A 566 -5.88 11.22 11.13
CA SER A 566 -4.85 10.52 11.90
C SER A 566 -4.79 9.03 11.57
N ALA A 567 -5.94 8.37 11.39
CA ALA A 567 -6.01 6.97 10.98
C ALA A 567 -5.39 6.77 9.59
N GLY A 568 -5.77 7.60 8.61
CA GLY A 568 -5.25 7.50 7.25
C GLY A 568 -3.77 7.83 7.16
N LEU A 569 -3.29 8.89 7.81
CA LEU A 569 -1.85 9.19 7.86
C LEU A 569 -1.07 8.04 8.52
N GLY A 570 -1.61 7.43 9.57
CA GLY A 570 -1.04 6.23 10.20
C GLY A 570 -0.89 5.06 9.23
N ILE A 571 -1.90 4.77 8.40
CA ILE A 571 -1.82 3.74 7.34
C ILE A 571 -0.70 4.06 6.34
N LEU A 572 -0.48 5.34 6.02
CA LEU A 572 0.60 5.78 5.14
C LEU A 572 1.97 5.86 5.85
N GLY A 573 2.05 5.54 7.15
CA GLY A 573 3.24 5.67 7.98
C GLY A 573 3.72 7.11 8.18
N VAL A 574 2.79 8.07 8.16
CA VAL A 574 3.02 9.50 8.32
C VAL A 574 2.55 9.93 9.71
N THR A 575 3.33 10.75 10.41
CA THR A 575 2.95 11.28 11.72
C THR A 575 1.94 12.43 11.55
N PRO A 576 0.74 12.35 12.16
CA PRO A 576 -0.21 13.45 12.10
C PRO A 576 0.29 14.68 12.86
N ALA A 577 0.45 15.82 12.17
CA ALA A 577 0.90 17.06 12.79
C ALA A 577 -0.20 17.64 13.70
N LYS A 578 0.12 17.91 14.96
CA LYS A 578 -0.78 18.61 15.91
C LYS A 578 -0.61 20.13 15.87
N GLU A 579 0.51 20.59 15.33
CA GLU A 579 0.85 21.99 15.15
C GLU A 579 1.63 22.13 13.84
N MET A 580 1.39 23.23 13.14
CA MET A 580 2.17 23.63 11.97
C MET A 580 2.69 25.04 12.26
N ARG A 581 4.00 25.24 12.12
CA ARG A 581 4.69 26.50 12.37
C ARG A 581 5.04 27.21 11.07
#